data_AF-A0A6B9FDD7-F1
#
_entry.id   AF-A0A6B9FDD7-F1
#
_cell.length_a   1.000
_cell.length_b   1.000
_cell.length_c   1.000
_cell.angle_alpha   90.00
_cell.angle_beta   90.00
_cell.angle_gamma   90.00
#
_symmetry.space_group_name_H-M   'P 1'
#
loop_
_entity.id
_entity.type
_entity.pdbx_description
1 polymer ?
#
loop_
_entity_poly.entity_id
_entity_poly.type
_entity_poly.pdbx_seq_one_letter_code
_entity_poly.pdbx_strand_id
1 'polypeptide(L)'
;MTMPDTDSYPTRKAYIEEWGTYFKEKMDAGWEGYLITLMFKQIPGSEAAKLRVMEQELYRVYATHLSRLFRRPNAPANRGKLPIWIASPDYPVAKHEKVLLDEVRINDGLHLHVAALYHRDRRFTCSIEDHFADLMHIYIHGQHELLRMHISRIETEERYVVGYGFKTVVRRASIGVDGLIVLPRTAGEMQSERLCASAAA
;
A
#
# COMPACT_ATOMS: atom_id res chain seq x y z
N MET A 1 1.50 21.56 10.07
CA MET A 1 2.60 20.70 10.53
C MET A 1 3.66 20.77 9.45
N THR A 2 4.74 21.52 9.67
CA THR A 2 5.84 21.62 8.71
C THR A 2 6.54 20.26 8.67
N MET A 3 6.57 19.61 7.51
CA MET A 3 7.22 18.31 7.38
C MET A 3 8.72 18.49 7.70
N PRO A 4 9.31 17.69 8.62
CA PRO A 4 10.74 17.73 8.87
C PRO A 4 11.51 17.33 7.61
N ASP A 5 12.77 17.77 7.49
CA ASP A 5 13.67 17.39 6.39
C ASP A 5 13.72 15.85 6.23
N THR A 6 13.03 15.35 5.22
CA THR A 6 12.80 13.92 4.95
C THR A 6 14.02 13.22 4.34
N ASP A 7 15.08 13.97 4.03
CA ASP A 7 16.31 13.44 3.43
C ASP A 7 17.24 12.80 4.48
N SER A 8 17.00 13.06 5.77
CA SER A 8 17.76 12.45 6.86
C SER A 8 17.22 11.07 7.25
N TYR A 9 18.12 10.09 7.47
CA TYR A 9 17.76 8.76 7.97
C TYR A 9 16.99 8.80 9.31
N PRO A 10 17.40 9.61 10.32
CA PRO A 10 16.63 9.76 11.55
C PRO A 10 15.20 10.24 11.33
N THR A 11 14.99 11.20 10.43
CA THR A 11 13.65 11.70 10.10
C THR A 11 12.77 10.60 9.49
N ARG A 12 13.29 9.88 8.49
CA ARG A 12 12.53 8.78 7.87
C ARG A 12 12.21 7.69 8.86
N LYS A 13 13.16 7.33 9.72
CA LYS A 13 12.96 6.32 10.76
C LYS A 13 11.85 6.75 11.73
N ALA A 14 11.90 8.00 12.23
CA ALA A 14 10.87 8.53 13.12
C ALA A 14 9.48 8.54 12.47
N TYR A 15 9.38 8.95 11.20
CA TYR A 15 8.12 8.94 10.46
C TYR A 15 7.51 7.53 10.32
N ILE A 16 8.34 6.50 10.08
CA ILE A 16 7.87 5.11 10.05
C ILE A 16 7.47 4.61 11.44
N GLU A 17 8.18 5.02 12.49
CA GLU A 17 7.84 4.67 13.88
C GLU A 17 6.50 5.31 14.30
N GLU A 18 6.21 6.53 13.85
CA GLU A 18 4.91 7.19 14.06
C GLU A 18 3.77 6.40 13.39
N TRP A 19 3.96 5.94 12.15
CA TRP A 19 2.99 5.06 11.50
C TRP A 19 2.81 3.71 12.21
N GLY A 20 3.90 3.14 12.72
CA GLY A 20 3.84 1.95 13.56
C GLY A 20 2.99 2.16 14.82
N THR A 21 3.16 3.31 15.47
CA THR A 21 2.38 3.69 16.65
C THR A 21 0.90 3.86 16.30
N TYR A 22 0.60 4.56 15.19
CA TYR A 22 -0.77 4.73 14.71
C TYR A 22 -1.47 3.38 14.41
N PHE A 23 -0.75 2.44 13.79
CA PHE A 23 -1.28 1.09 13.53
C PHE A 23 -1.64 0.36 14.81
N LYS A 24 -0.75 0.40 15.79
CA LYS A 24 -0.97 -0.18 17.12
C LYS A 24 -2.21 0.41 17.79
N GLU A 25 -2.32 1.73 17.87
CA GLU A 25 -3.49 2.39 18.45
C GLU A 25 -4.81 1.98 17.78
N LYS A 26 -4.81 1.80 16.45
CA LYS A 26 -6.00 1.36 15.71
C LYS A 26 -6.34 -0.10 15.97
N MET A 27 -5.34 -0.98 16.01
CA MET A 27 -5.53 -2.39 16.30
C MET A 27 -6.00 -2.62 17.74
N ASP A 28 -5.44 -1.88 18.70
CA ASP A 28 -5.91 -1.82 20.10
C ASP A 28 -7.37 -1.33 20.19
N ALA A 29 -7.76 -0.39 19.32
CA ALA A 29 -9.15 0.05 19.17
C ALA A 29 -10.05 -0.95 18.41
N GLY A 30 -9.55 -2.15 18.11
CA GLY A 30 -10.30 -3.26 17.53
C GLY A 30 -10.27 -3.33 16.00
N TRP A 31 -9.47 -2.51 15.31
CA TRP A 31 -9.26 -2.65 13.87
C TRP A 31 -8.43 -3.90 13.55
N GLU A 32 -8.55 -4.39 12.32
CA GLU A 32 -7.81 -5.57 11.86
C GLU A 32 -6.66 -5.14 10.94
N GLY A 33 -5.44 -5.57 11.26
CA GLY A 33 -4.23 -5.28 10.49
C GLY A 33 -3.85 -6.40 9.51
N TYR A 34 -3.40 -6.04 8.31
CA TYR A 34 -2.95 -6.96 7.26
C TYR A 34 -1.72 -6.42 6.52
N LEU A 35 -0.88 -7.32 6.01
CA LEU A 35 0.01 -7.02 4.88
C LEU A 35 -0.61 -7.54 3.61
N ILE A 36 -0.54 -6.71 2.58
CA ILE A 36 -0.91 -7.08 1.24
C ILE A 36 0.33 -6.87 0.37
N THR A 37 0.79 -7.93 -0.28
CA THR A 37 1.86 -7.86 -1.28
C THR A 37 1.24 -7.93 -2.67
N LEU A 38 1.45 -6.89 -3.46
CA LEU A 38 1.02 -6.81 -4.85
C LEU A 38 2.21 -7.15 -5.75
N MET A 39 2.04 -8.21 -6.52
CA MET A 39 3.01 -8.68 -7.51
C MET A 39 2.46 -8.42 -8.91
N PHE A 40 3.29 -7.91 -9.79
CA PHE A 40 2.89 -7.42 -11.10
C PHE A 40 3.41 -8.32 -12.22
N LYS A 41 2.72 -8.30 -13.36
CA LYS A 41 3.22 -8.78 -14.65
C LYS A 41 4.45 -7.97 -15.02
N GLN A 42 5.20 -8.42 -16.01
CA GLN A 42 6.33 -7.65 -16.53
C GLN A 42 5.84 -6.31 -17.12
N ILE A 43 6.27 -5.21 -16.51
CA ILE A 43 5.97 -3.85 -16.93
C ILE A 43 7.20 -3.32 -17.69
N PRO A 44 7.06 -2.91 -18.97
CA PRO A 44 8.17 -2.38 -19.75
C PRO A 44 8.54 -0.95 -19.32
N GLY A 45 9.78 -0.55 -19.59
CA GLY A 45 10.25 0.82 -19.41
C GLY A 45 11.14 1.03 -18.19
N SER A 46 11.37 2.31 -17.84
CA SER A 46 12.22 2.72 -16.73
C SER A 46 11.60 2.39 -15.37
N GLU A 47 12.41 2.35 -14.31
CA GLU A 47 11.94 2.15 -12.93
C GLU A 47 10.82 3.13 -12.56
N ALA A 48 10.99 4.43 -12.87
CA ALA A 48 9.97 5.45 -12.62
C ALA A 48 8.67 5.19 -13.40
N ALA A 49 8.75 4.64 -14.61
CA ALA A 49 7.55 4.26 -15.36
C ALA A 49 6.84 3.05 -14.73
N LYS A 50 7.62 2.05 -14.29
CA LYS A 50 7.09 0.87 -13.58
C LYS A 50 6.38 1.28 -12.29
N LEU A 51 7.00 2.13 -11.47
CA LEU A 51 6.42 2.63 -10.22
C LEU A 51 5.08 3.34 -10.44
N ARG A 52 4.99 4.19 -11.47
CA ARG A 52 3.71 4.86 -11.81
C ARG A 52 2.61 3.86 -12.16
N VAL A 53 2.93 2.81 -12.92
CA VAL A 53 1.97 1.76 -13.27
C VAL A 53 1.54 0.98 -12.02
N MET A 54 2.48 0.64 -11.13
CA MET A 54 2.17 -0.04 -9.87
C MET A 54 1.29 0.80 -8.94
N GLU A 55 1.55 2.10 -8.87
CA GLU A 55 0.74 3.07 -8.12
C GLU A 55 -0.69 3.18 -8.69
N GLN A 56 -0.84 3.27 -10.00
CA GLN A 56 -2.16 3.29 -10.65
C GLN A 56 -2.94 2.01 -10.35
N GLU A 57 -2.27 0.86 -10.39
CA GLU A 57 -2.88 -0.42 -10.02
C GLU A 57 -3.25 -0.49 -8.54
N LEU A 58 -2.42 0.04 -7.64
CA LEU A 58 -2.76 0.16 -6.22
C LEU A 58 -4.06 0.98 -6.03
N TYR A 59 -4.22 2.10 -6.73
CA TYR A 59 -5.45 2.90 -6.67
C TYR A 59 -6.66 2.16 -7.21
N ARG A 60 -6.51 1.47 -8.35
CA ARG A 60 -7.59 0.65 -8.91
C ARG A 60 -8.02 -0.44 -7.94
N VAL A 61 -7.06 -1.16 -7.36
CA VAL A 61 -7.31 -2.23 -6.38
C VAL A 61 -8.02 -1.67 -5.15
N TYR A 62 -7.51 -0.57 -4.58
CA TYR A 62 -8.12 0.08 -3.42
C TYR A 62 -9.55 0.54 -3.71
N ALA A 63 -9.78 1.24 -4.82
CA ALA A 63 -11.11 1.73 -5.21
C ALA A 63 -12.11 0.58 -5.43
N THR A 64 -11.65 -0.49 -6.10
CA THR A 64 -12.44 -1.70 -6.31
C THR A 64 -12.81 -2.32 -4.96
N HIS A 65 -11.85 -2.47 -4.05
CA HIS A 65 -12.06 -3.03 -2.72
C HIS A 65 -13.02 -2.17 -1.87
N LEU A 66 -12.84 -0.86 -1.91
CA LEU A 66 -13.68 0.10 -1.19
C LEU A 66 -15.16 -0.01 -1.57
N SER A 67 -15.45 -0.21 -2.87
CA SER A 67 -16.82 -0.40 -3.37
C SER A 67 -17.50 -1.67 -2.85
N ARG A 68 -16.71 -2.67 -2.43
CA ARG A 68 -17.22 -3.93 -1.85
C ARG A 68 -17.44 -3.80 -0.35
N LEU A 69 -16.55 -3.10 0.34
CA LEU A 69 -16.66 -2.83 1.78
C LEU A 69 -17.78 -1.85 2.12
N PHE A 70 -18.00 -0.82 1.29
CA PHE A 70 -18.96 0.24 1.57
C PHE A 70 -19.83 0.54 0.35
N ARG A 71 -21.16 0.60 0.55
CA ARG A 71 -22.11 0.98 -0.51
C ARG A 71 -21.91 2.43 -0.98
N ARG A 72 -21.56 3.32 -0.06
CA ARG A 72 -21.30 4.76 -0.33
C ARG A 72 -20.02 5.19 0.39
N PRO A 73 -18.83 4.86 -0.14
CA PRO A 73 -17.57 5.15 0.55
C PRO A 73 -17.37 6.63 0.88
N ASN A 74 -17.85 7.52 0.00
CA ASN A 74 -17.70 8.97 0.15
C ASN A 74 -18.71 9.60 1.12
N ALA A 75 -19.63 8.83 1.72
CA ALA A 75 -20.60 9.35 2.67
C ALA A 75 -19.89 9.79 3.97
N PRO A 76 -20.27 10.93 4.58
CA PRO A 76 -19.66 11.41 5.82
C PRO A 76 -19.60 10.37 6.94
N ALA A 77 -20.65 9.55 7.08
CA ALA A 77 -20.73 8.48 8.07
C ALA A 77 -19.64 7.41 7.95
N ASN A 78 -19.00 7.28 6.77
CA ASN A 78 -17.98 6.27 6.51
C ASN A 78 -16.55 6.81 6.58
N ARG A 79 -16.33 8.14 6.64
CA ARG A 79 -14.99 8.74 6.56
C ARG A 79 -14.02 8.21 7.63
N GLY A 80 -14.51 7.92 8.84
CA GLY A 80 -13.70 7.36 9.93
C GLY A 80 -13.57 5.83 9.92
N LYS A 81 -14.19 5.14 8.95
CA LYS A 81 -14.27 3.67 8.89
C LYS A 81 -13.61 3.09 7.63
N LEU A 82 -13.18 3.94 6.69
CA LEU A 82 -12.55 3.49 5.46
C LEU A 82 -11.23 2.77 5.79
N PRO A 83 -10.83 1.76 4.99
CA PRO A 83 -9.57 1.06 5.21
C PRO A 83 -8.42 2.00 5.01
N ILE A 84 -7.42 1.91 5.88
CA ILE A 84 -6.21 2.73 5.77
C ILE A 84 -5.13 1.86 5.16
N TRP A 85 -4.62 2.22 3.99
CA TRP A 85 -3.54 1.49 3.33
C TRP A 85 -2.32 2.40 3.22
N ILE A 86 -1.17 1.90 3.62
CA ILE A 86 0.11 2.56 3.43
C ILE A 86 0.98 1.65 2.61
N ALA A 87 1.27 2.08 1.40
CA ALA A 87 2.01 1.29 0.43
C ALA A 87 3.41 1.84 0.22
N SER A 88 4.35 0.92 0.00
CA SER A 88 5.71 1.24 -0.38
C SER A 88 6.23 0.22 -1.40
N PRO A 89 7.03 0.65 -2.38
CA PRO A 89 7.75 -0.28 -3.24
C PRO A 89 8.80 -1.08 -2.46
N ASP A 90 8.69 -2.40 -2.55
CA ASP A 90 9.71 -3.32 -2.07
C ASP A 90 10.73 -3.54 -3.18
N TYR A 91 11.95 -3.08 -2.93
CA TYR A 91 13.07 -3.33 -3.81
C TYR A 91 13.83 -4.54 -3.29
N PRO A 92 14.31 -5.44 -4.16
CA PRO A 92 15.10 -6.56 -3.72
C PRO A 92 16.36 -6.05 -3.01
N VAL A 93 16.41 -6.25 -1.69
CA VAL A 93 17.65 -6.11 -0.93
C VAL A 93 18.53 -7.29 -1.31
N ALA A 94 19.80 -7.05 -1.66
CA ALA A 94 20.76 -8.10 -1.98
C ALA A 94 20.91 -9.08 -0.80
N LYS A 95 20.03 -10.08 -0.73
CA LYS A 95 20.14 -11.20 0.18
C LYS A 95 21.09 -12.19 -0.47
N HIS A 96 22.11 -12.60 0.27
CA HIS A 96 23.07 -13.62 -0.14
C HIS A 96 22.46 -15.03 -0.11
N GLU A 97 21.13 -15.14 -0.14
CA GLU A 97 20.38 -16.40 -0.12
C GLU A 97 19.65 -16.56 -1.45
N LYS A 98 19.72 -17.79 -1.97
CA LYS A 98 19.23 -18.22 -3.28
C LYS A 98 17.70 -18.09 -3.36
N VAL A 99 17.20 -16.89 -3.62
CA VAL A 99 15.85 -16.68 -4.15
C VAL A 99 15.84 -17.25 -5.57
N LEU A 100 14.77 -17.96 -5.94
CA LEU A 100 14.58 -18.50 -7.29
C LEU A 100 14.77 -17.36 -8.29
N LEU A 101 15.77 -17.50 -9.17
CA LEU A 101 16.23 -16.46 -10.10
C LEU A 101 15.11 -15.91 -11.00
N ASP A 102 14.01 -16.65 -11.16
CA ASP A 102 12.89 -16.28 -12.01
C ASP A 102 11.99 -15.19 -11.39
N GLU A 103 11.79 -15.17 -10.06
CA GLU A 103 11.02 -14.10 -9.39
C GLU A 103 11.82 -12.80 -9.31
N VAL A 104 13.15 -12.89 -9.18
CA VAL A 104 14.06 -11.73 -9.17
C VAL A 104 14.12 -11.03 -10.54
N ARG A 105 13.80 -11.75 -11.63
CA ARG A 105 13.87 -11.22 -13.00
C ARG A 105 12.62 -10.47 -13.45
N ILE A 106 11.45 -10.75 -12.87
CA ILE A 106 10.22 -10.04 -13.22
C ILE A 106 10.24 -8.66 -12.55
N ASN A 107 10.16 -7.59 -13.35
CA ASN A 107 10.24 -6.19 -12.88
C ASN A 107 11.45 -5.85 -12.02
N ASP A 108 12.58 -6.54 -12.19
CA ASP A 108 13.76 -6.38 -11.33
C ASP A 108 13.45 -6.64 -9.85
N GLY A 109 12.51 -7.56 -9.56
CA GLY A 109 12.06 -7.92 -8.21
C GLY A 109 11.17 -6.88 -7.52
N LEU A 110 10.67 -5.89 -8.26
CA LEU A 110 9.86 -4.80 -7.71
C LEU A 110 8.42 -5.26 -7.41
N HIS A 111 8.00 -5.07 -6.15
CA HIS A 111 6.65 -5.34 -5.66
C HIS A 111 6.13 -4.15 -4.87
N LEU A 112 4.82 -4.09 -4.60
CA LEU A 112 4.29 -3.16 -3.59
C LEU A 112 3.90 -3.93 -2.33
N HIS A 113 4.42 -3.51 -1.18
CA HIS A 113 3.90 -3.92 0.12
C HIS A 113 2.94 -2.87 0.64
N VAL A 114 1.81 -3.32 1.16
CA VAL A 114 0.78 -2.48 1.74
C VAL A 114 0.52 -2.93 3.16
N ALA A 115 0.79 -2.05 4.13
CA ALA A 115 0.24 -2.21 5.48
C ALA A 115 -1.19 -1.68 5.47
N ALA A 116 -2.16 -2.52 5.82
CA ALA A 116 -3.58 -2.22 5.71
C ALA A 116 -4.28 -2.36 7.06
N LEU A 117 -5.15 -1.41 7.40
CA LEU A 117 -6.06 -1.45 8.54
C LEU A 117 -7.51 -1.47 8.07
N TYR A 118 -8.32 -2.32 8.68
CA TYR A 118 -9.75 -2.42 8.38
C TYR A 118 -10.59 -2.24 9.63
N HIS A 119 -11.62 -1.40 9.52
CA HIS A 119 -12.65 -1.29 10.54
C HIS A 119 -13.55 -2.54 10.52
N ARG A 120 -14.07 -2.95 11.68
CA ARG A 120 -15.00 -4.10 11.80
C ARG A 120 -16.36 -3.85 11.20
N ASP A 121 -16.89 -2.63 11.34
CA ASP A 121 -18.12 -2.20 10.66
C ASP A 121 -17.87 -2.07 9.15
N ARG A 122 -18.12 -3.16 8.42
CA ARG A 122 -18.06 -3.25 6.96
C ARG A 122 -19.26 -4.04 6.44
N ARG A 123 -19.50 -3.98 5.14
CA ARG A 123 -20.70 -4.57 4.52
C ARG A 123 -20.76 -6.11 4.60
N PHE A 124 -19.62 -6.79 4.61
CA PHE A 124 -19.56 -8.26 4.64
C PHE A 124 -19.08 -8.77 5.99
N THR A 125 -19.55 -9.94 6.39
CA THR A 125 -19.28 -10.56 7.69
C THR A 125 -18.14 -11.58 7.65
N CYS A 126 -17.60 -11.90 6.47
CA CYS A 126 -16.43 -12.77 6.36
C CYS A 126 -15.12 -12.03 6.76
N SER A 127 -14.05 -12.81 6.90
CA SER A 127 -12.70 -12.27 7.10
C SER A 127 -12.22 -11.52 5.85
N ILE A 128 -11.20 -10.68 6.00
CA ILE A 128 -10.61 -9.98 4.84
C ILE A 128 -9.93 -10.99 3.92
N GLU A 129 -9.29 -12.01 4.49
CA GLU A 129 -8.67 -13.12 3.76
C GLU A 129 -9.70 -13.85 2.89
N ASP A 130 -10.84 -14.24 3.46
CA ASP A 130 -11.90 -14.94 2.73
C ASP A 130 -12.44 -14.05 1.60
N HIS A 131 -12.69 -12.75 1.88
CA HIS A 131 -13.16 -11.82 0.86
C HIS A 131 -12.22 -11.75 -0.34
N PHE A 132 -10.92 -11.65 -0.10
CA PHE A 132 -9.95 -11.62 -1.20
C PHE A 132 -9.77 -12.97 -1.87
N ALA A 133 -9.83 -14.08 -1.13
CA ALA A 133 -9.77 -15.42 -1.70
C ALA A 133 -10.95 -15.67 -2.67
N ASP A 134 -12.16 -15.34 -2.25
CA ASP A 134 -13.38 -15.57 -3.04
C ASP A 134 -13.49 -14.63 -4.24
N LEU A 135 -12.98 -13.40 -4.10
CA LEU A 135 -13.13 -12.35 -5.11
C LEU A 135 -11.82 -12.01 -5.82
N MET A 136 -10.77 -12.82 -5.70
CA MET A 136 -9.46 -12.54 -6.31
C MET A 136 -9.56 -12.18 -7.81
N HIS A 137 -10.48 -12.84 -8.53
CA HIS A 137 -10.75 -12.64 -9.95
C HIS A 137 -11.22 -11.22 -10.32
N ILE A 138 -11.80 -10.44 -9.39
CA ILE A 138 -12.19 -9.04 -9.67
C ILE A 138 -10.99 -8.09 -9.59
N TYR A 139 -9.93 -8.49 -8.90
CA TYR A 139 -8.70 -7.72 -8.75
C TYR A 139 -7.67 -8.09 -9.82
N ILE A 140 -7.59 -9.38 -10.15
CA ILE A 140 -6.61 -9.96 -11.07
C ILE A 140 -7.32 -10.46 -12.32
N HIS A 141 -7.20 -9.72 -13.42
CA HIS A 141 -7.70 -10.15 -14.73
C HIS A 141 -6.83 -9.62 -15.87
N GLY A 142 -7.01 -10.20 -17.07
CA GLY A 142 -6.08 -10.06 -18.20
C GLY A 142 -5.78 -8.62 -18.66
N GLN A 143 -6.68 -7.67 -18.37
CA GLN A 143 -6.59 -6.27 -18.78
C GLN A 143 -5.74 -5.38 -17.86
N HIS A 144 -5.26 -5.92 -16.74
CA HIS A 144 -4.51 -5.16 -15.74
C HIS A 144 -3.15 -5.79 -15.40
N GLU A 145 -2.26 -4.99 -14.82
CA GLU A 145 -0.87 -5.38 -14.58
C GLU A 145 -0.68 -6.19 -13.30
N LEU A 146 -1.63 -6.17 -12.36
CA LEU A 146 -1.58 -7.03 -11.19
C LEU A 146 -1.62 -8.52 -11.61
N LEU A 147 -0.58 -9.26 -11.22
CA LEU A 147 -0.44 -10.69 -11.51
C LEU A 147 -0.90 -11.53 -10.32
N ARG A 148 -0.50 -11.15 -9.11
CA ARG A 148 -0.77 -11.89 -7.88
C ARG A 148 -0.92 -10.93 -6.71
N MET A 149 -1.78 -11.32 -5.77
CA MET A 149 -1.92 -10.65 -4.49
C MET A 149 -1.76 -11.68 -3.38
N HIS A 150 -0.94 -11.37 -2.39
CA HIS A 150 -0.79 -12.17 -1.18
C HIS A 150 -1.23 -11.35 0.03
N ILE A 151 -1.98 -11.95 0.93
CA ILE A 151 -2.55 -11.27 2.10
C ILE A 151 -2.24 -12.09 3.33
N SER A 152 -1.71 -11.44 4.35
CA SER A 152 -1.44 -12.06 5.65
C SER A 152 -1.88 -11.14 6.78
N ARG A 153 -2.57 -11.71 7.76
CA ARG A 153 -2.97 -10.99 8.97
C ARG A 153 -1.76 -10.61 9.81
N ILE A 154 -1.83 -9.44 10.43
CA ILE A 154 -0.84 -8.97 11.39
C ILE A 154 -1.26 -9.44 12.77
N GLU A 155 -0.52 -10.39 13.34
CA GLU A 155 -0.74 -10.89 14.69
C GLU A 155 0.13 -10.19 15.75
N THR A 156 1.26 -9.61 15.35
CA THR A 156 2.17 -8.88 16.25
C THR A 156 2.65 -7.56 15.63
N GLU A 157 2.47 -6.47 16.36
CA GLU A 157 2.39 -5.11 15.79
C GLU A 157 3.75 -4.39 15.68
N GLU A 158 4.64 -4.58 16.66
CA GLU A 158 5.80 -3.69 16.84
C GLU A 158 6.91 -3.85 15.79
N ARG A 159 7.02 -5.03 15.17
CA ARG A 159 8.07 -5.31 14.15
C ARG A 159 7.56 -5.26 12.72
N TYR A 160 6.25 -5.16 12.51
CA TYR A 160 5.67 -5.49 11.23
C TYR A 160 5.65 -4.31 10.25
N VAL A 161 5.07 -3.18 10.67
CA VAL A 161 5.09 -1.94 9.88
C VAL A 161 6.54 -1.47 9.67
N VAL A 162 7.37 -1.51 10.70
CA VAL A 162 8.77 -1.09 10.59
C VAL A 162 9.63 -2.08 9.78
N GLY A 163 9.31 -3.38 9.80
CA GLY A 163 10.19 -4.45 9.32
C GLY A 163 9.99 -4.89 7.87
N TYR A 164 8.74 -4.94 7.38
CA TYR A 164 8.42 -5.65 6.12
C TYR A 164 8.19 -4.73 4.90
N GLY A 165 7.45 -3.63 5.05
CA GLY A 165 7.14 -2.72 3.92
C GLY A 165 8.04 -1.49 3.82
N PHE A 166 8.55 -1.00 4.94
CA PHE A 166 9.11 0.35 5.03
C PHE A 166 10.63 0.40 5.21
N LYS A 167 11.26 -0.77 5.31
CA LYS A 167 12.71 -0.92 5.39
C LYS A 167 13.40 -0.24 4.20
N THR A 168 12.76 -0.25 3.04
CA THR A 168 13.30 0.36 1.82
C THR A 168 13.21 1.88 1.83
N VAL A 169 12.09 2.44 2.29
CA VAL A 169 11.90 3.89 2.51
C VAL A 169 12.94 4.44 3.49
N VAL A 170 13.21 3.72 4.59
CA VAL A 170 14.21 4.14 5.56
C VAL A 170 15.64 4.09 4.97
N ARG A 171 15.93 3.07 4.14
CA ARG A 171 17.29 2.79 3.62
C ARG A 171 17.67 3.52 2.33
N ARG A 172 16.72 3.91 1.48
CA ARG A 172 17.00 4.60 0.21
C ARG A 172 16.59 6.08 0.32
N ALA A 173 17.57 6.94 0.53
CA ALA A 173 17.36 8.39 0.59
C ALA A 173 16.72 8.96 -0.69
N SER A 174 16.99 8.36 -1.86
CA SER A 174 16.44 8.79 -3.16
C SER A 174 14.94 8.58 -3.34
N ILE A 175 14.29 7.81 -2.46
CA ILE A 175 12.84 7.59 -2.45
C ILE A 175 12.18 8.50 -1.42
N GLY A 176 12.86 8.75 -0.30
CA GLY A 176 12.36 9.61 0.75
C GLY A 176 11.03 9.13 1.33
N VAL A 177 10.37 10.00 2.11
CA VAL A 177 9.00 9.76 2.60
C VAL A 177 7.98 9.87 1.47
N ASP A 178 8.32 10.58 0.39
CA ASP A 178 7.46 10.80 -0.78
C ASP A 178 7.18 9.54 -1.60
N GLY A 179 7.98 8.48 -1.41
CA GLY A 179 7.68 7.16 -1.97
C GLY A 179 6.61 6.36 -1.22
N LEU A 180 6.00 6.94 -0.19
CA LEU A 180 4.88 6.33 0.53
C LEU A 180 3.54 6.81 0.00
N ILE A 181 2.70 5.84 -0.34
CA ILE A 181 1.34 6.12 -0.77
C ILE A 181 0.39 5.80 0.38
N VAL A 182 -0.27 6.83 0.90
CA VAL A 182 -1.26 6.70 1.98
C VAL A 182 -2.68 6.80 1.39
N LEU A 183 -3.54 5.86 1.75
CA LEU A 183 -4.94 5.77 1.34
C LEU A 183 -5.84 5.60 2.58
N PRO A 184 -7.08 6.14 2.57
CA PRO A 184 -7.68 6.93 1.50
C PRO A 184 -6.99 8.29 1.38
N ARG A 185 -6.83 8.79 0.14
CA ARG A 185 -6.33 10.14 -0.07
C ARG A 185 -7.29 11.16 0.56
N THR A 186 -6.73 12.21 1.15
CA THR A 186 -7.54 13.30 1.69
C THR A 186 -8.28 14.04 0.56
N ALA A 187 -9.38 14.72 0.87
CA ALA A 187 -10.13 15.47 -0.16
C ALA A 187 -9.27 16.56 -0.83
N GLY A 188 -8.27 17.10 -0.13
CA GLY A 188 -7.32 18.08 -0.67
C GLY A 188 -6.31 17.47 -1.65
N GLU A 189 -5.83 16.25 -1.40
CA GLU A 189 -4.92 15.52 -2.30
C GLU A 189 -5.59 15.17 -3.64
N MET A 190 -6.88 14.83 -3.61
CA MET A 190 -7.66 14.57 -4.84
C MET A 190 -7.92 15.84 -5.69
N GLN A 191 -7.94 17.03 -5.08
CA GLN A 191 -8.09 18.30 -5.81
C GLN A 191 -6.77 18.76 -6.45
N SER A 192 -5.65 18.60 -5.75
CA SER A 192 -4.31 18.94 -6.26
C SER A 192 -3.94 18.17 -7.53
N GLU A 193 -4.22 16.87 -7.57
CA GLU A 193 -3.93 16.05 -8.76
C GLU A 193 -4.81 16.37 -9.96
N ARG A 194 -6.09 16.70 -9.75
CA ARG A 194 -6.96 17.13 -10.85
C ARG A 194 -6.47 18.44 -11.47
N LEU A 195 -5.94 19.35 -10.64
CA LEU A 195 -5.34 20.59 -11.10
C LEU A 195 -4.03 20.35 -11.87
N CYS A 196 -3.14 19.50 -11.35
CA CYS A 196 -1.91 19.11 -12.06
C CYS A 196 -2.19 18.36 -13.37
N ALA A 197 -3.16 17.44 -13.40
CA ALA A 197 -3.54 16.71 -14.60
C ALA A 197 -4.21 17.62 -15.64
N SER A 198 -4.95 18.66 -15.22
CA SER A 198 -5.52 19.67 -16.12
C SER A 198 -4.49 20.68 -16.66
N ALA A 199 -3.35 20.85 -15.98
CA ALA A 199 -2.27 21.74 -16.39
C ALA A 199 -1.26 21.07 -17.35
N ALA A 200 -1.38 19.75 -17.54
CA ALA A 200 -0.53 18.96 -18.42
C ALA A 200 -1.23 18.56 -19.75
N ALA A 201 -2.42 19.11 -20.02
CA ALA A 201 -3.19 18.95 -21.26
C ALA A 201 -3.24 20.28 -22.03
#